data_AF-A0A7W7SMN8-F1
#
_entry.id   AF-A0A7W7SMN8-F1
#
_cell.length_a   1.000
_cell.length_b   1.000
_cell.length_c   1.000
_cell.angle_alpha   90.00
_cell.angle_beta   90.00
_cell.angle_gamma   90.00
#
_symmetry.space_group_name_H-M   'P 1'
#
loop_
_entity.id
_entity.type
_entity.pdbx_description
1 polymer ?
#
loop_
_entity_poly.entity_id
_entity_poly.type
_entity_poly.pdbx_seq_one_letter_code
_entity_poly.pdbx_strand_id
1 'polypeptide(L)'
;MAGGPAAWGGGPSLLAMPPRPRANAPTAVIAGILALLTAGMFVWFALYNVVYASAPAGRWSSLVLVNVLGGVVGAGLLLVAAGFTFARMIFGAWALCVLCVLYVVAIFVTAPVLWGTAVSAQLKFVFGFDGGDGIAIGLAIIFGVLTAITAAIAGSVRSYGPTTVTPPRP
;
A
#
# COMPACT_ATOMS: atom_id res chain seq x y z
N MET A 1 10.60 26.25 63.43
CA MET A 1 11.23 26.13 62.11
C MET A 1 10.16 25.71 61.11
N ALA A 2 10.21 26.32 59.92
CA ALA A 2 9.11 26.53 59.00
C ALA A 2 8.50 25.25 58.42
N GLY A 3 7.16 25.23 58.30
CA GLY A 3 6.45 24.37 57.38
C GLY A 3 6.81 24.77 55.95
N GLY A 4 7.45 23.87 55.22
CA GLY A 4 7.71 24.03 53.80
C GLY A 4 6.40 23.91 53.00
N PRO A 5 6.20 24.70 51.93
CA PRO A 5 5.00 24.64 51.13
C PRO A 5 4.88 23.29 50.42
N ALA A 6 3.65 22.75 50.41
CA ALA A 6 3.29 21.54 49.69
C ALA A 6 3.67 21.64 48.20
N ALA A 7 4.26 20.57 47.66
CA ALA A 7 4.65 20.44 46.27
C ALA A 7 3.42 20.25 45.35
N TRP A 8 2.62 21.30 45.18
CA TRP A 8 1.53 21.36 44.19
C TRP A 8 2.08 21.73 42.80
N GLY A 9 3.03 20.96 42.29
CA GLY A 9 3.76 21.25 41.05
C GLY A 9 3.71 20.15 40.00
N GLY A 10 2.75 19.22 40.07
CA GLY A 10 2.55 18.15 39.09
C GLY A 10 1.57 18.54 37.98
N GLY A 11 1.69 19.75 37.42
CA GLY A 11 0.87 20.14 36.27
C GLY A 11 1.22 19.30 35.03
N PRO A 12 0.27 19.06 34.11
CA PRO A 12 0.57 18.37 32.86
C PRO A 12 1.70 19.09 32.15
N SER A 13 2.75 18.35 31.80
CA SER A 13 3.90 18.90 31.09
C SER A 13 3.42 19.61 29.83
N LEU A 14 3.56 20.95 29.77
CA LEU A 14 3.13 21.77 28.63
C LEU A 14 3.90 21.44 27.34
N LEU A 15 4.96 20.64 27.46
CA LEU A 15 5.78 20.12 26.36
C LEU A 15 5.43 18.68 25.97
N ALA A 16 4.50 18.02 26.67
CA ALA A 16 3.98 16.74 26.22
C ALA A 16 3.10 16.97 24.98
N MET A 17 3.70 16.85 23.79
CA MET A 17 2.93 16.84 22.55
C MET A 17 1.83 15.79 22.66
N PRO A 18 0.58 16.12 22.31
CA PRO A 18 -0.51 15.15 22.30
C PRO A 18 -0.07 13.91 21.52
N PRO A 19 -0.35 12.68 21.99
CA PRO A 19 0.00 11.48 21.26
C PRO A 19 -0.62 11.56 19.87
N ARG A 20 0.25 11.66 18.84
CA ARG A 20 -0.21 11.75 17.45
C ARG A 20 -1.07 10.53 17.15
N PRO A 21 -2.25 10.71 16.52
CA PRO A 21 -3.08 9.58 16.14
C PRO A 21 -2.29 8.70 15.18
N ARG A 22 -2.18 7.41 15.51
CA ARG A 22 -1.49 6.41 14.69
C ARG A 22 -2.51 5.48 14.07
N ALA A 23 -2.20 5.00 12.86
CA ALA A 23 -2.94 3.89 12.27
C ALA A 23 -2.92 2.69 13.22
N ASN A 24 -4.01 1.94 13.27
CA ASN A 24 -4.09 0.74 14.09
C ASN A 24 -2.99 -0.27 13.69
N ALA A 25 -2.26 -0.79 14.68
CA ALA A 25 -1.14 -1.67 14.41
C ALA A 25 -1.49 -2.94 13.59
N PRO A 26 -2.56 -3.70 13.91
CA PRO A 26 -2.83 -4.95 13.22
C PRO A 26 -3.22 -4.76 11.75
N THR A 27 -4.13 -3.82 11.43
CA THR A 27 -4.53 -3.65 10.02
C THR A 27 -3.52 -2.87 9.20
N ALA A 28 -2.68 -2.03 9.81
CA ALA A 28 -1.52 -1.45 9.12
C ALA A 28 -0.51 -2.52 8.69
N VAL A 29 -0.24 -3.53 9.54
CA VAL A 29 0.64 -4.66 9.17
C VAL A 29 0.03 -5.49 8.05
N ILE A 30 -1.26 -5.83 8.15
CA ILE A 30 -1.96 -6.59 7.11
C ILE A 30 -1.95 -5.83 5.77
N ALA A 31 -2.28 -4.54 5.79
CA ALA A 31 -2.26 -3.70 4.59
C ALA A 31 -0.85 -3.61 3.99
N GLY A 32 0.18 -3.46 4.83
CA GLY A 32 1.57 -3.47 4.39
C GLY A 32 1.97 -4.79 3.73
N ILE A 33 1.61 -5.94 4.32
CA ILE A 33 1.90 -7.27 3.74
C ILE A 33 1.19 -7.45 2.39
N LEU A 34 -0.09 -7.09 2.30
CA LEU A 34 -0.84 -7.18 1.05
C LEU A 34 -0.25 -6.26 -0.03
N ALA A 35 0.23 -5.07 0.35
CA ALA A 35 0.93 -4.18 -0.56
C ALA A 35 2.27 -4.77 -1.05
N LEU A 36 3.02 -5.44 -0.18
CA LEU A 36 4.24 -6.16 -0.58
C LEU A 36 3.94 -7.31 -1.54
N LEU A 37 2.87 -8.07 -1.30
CA LEU A 37 2.42 -9.12 -2.23
C LEU A 37 2.03 -8.52 -3.58
N THR A 38 1.30 -7.41 -3.57
CA THR A 38 0.92 -6.67 -4.79
C THR A 38 2.16 -6.17 -5.54
N ALA A 39 3.15 -5.61 -4.84
CA ALA A 39 4.41 -5.19 -5.44
C ALA A 39 5.17 -6.38 -6.04
N GLY A 40 5.18 -7.53 -5.36
CA GLY A 40 5.75 -8.77 -5.87
C GLY A 40 5.08 -9.22 -7.17
N MET A 41 3.75 -9.10 -7.28
CA MET A 41 3.04 -9.42 -8.52
C MET A 41 3.40 -8.45 -9.66
N PHE A 42 3.61 -7.17 -9.39
CA PHE A 42 4.09 -6.22 -10.40
C PHE A 42 5.52 -6.50 -10.86
N VAL A 43 6.40 -6.91 -9.94
CA VAL A 43 7.76 -7.35 -10.29
C VAL A 43 7.70 -8.60 -11.16
N TRP A 44 6.89 -9.60 -10.79
CA TRP A 44 6.67 -10.80 -11.59
C TRP A 44 6.18 -10.45 -12.99
N PHE A 45 5.17 -9.58 -13.09
CA PHE A 45 4.63 -9.11 -14.36
C PHE A 45 5.71 -8.45 -15.24
N ALA A 46 6.52 -7.57 -14.66
CA ALA A 46 7.63 -6.94 -15.38
C ALA A 46 8.66 -7.96 -15.85
N LEU A 47 9.10 -8.88 -14.97
CA LEU A 47 10.07 -9.92 -15.31
C LEU A 47 9.53 -10.85 -16.40
N TYR A 48 8.26 -11.25 -16.34
CA TYR A 48 7.64 -12.08 -17.37
C TYR A 48 7.68 -11.39 -18.73
N ASN A 49 7.36 -10.09 -18.79
CA ASN A 49 7.43 -9.30 -20.02
C ASN A 49 8.86 -9.19 -20.56
N VAL A 50 9.87 -9.02 -19.69
CA VAL A 50 11.30 -9.03 -20.08
C VAL A 50 11.71 -10.38 -20.66
N VAL A 51 11.36 -11.48 -19.99
CA VAL A 51 11.68 -12.84 -20.44
C VAL A 51 11.00 -13.14 -21.77
N TYR A 52 9.73 -12.77 -21.91
CA TYR A 52 8.97 -12.92 -23.14
C TYR A 52 9.61 -12.17 -24.32
N ALA A 53 10.03 -10.91 -24.13
CA ALA A 53 10.70 -10.15 -25.18
C ALA A 53 12.12 -10.64 -25.50
N SER A 54 12.76 -11.34 -24.57
CA SER A 54 14.11 -11.89 -24.72
C SER A 54 14.13 -13.33 -25.27
N ALA A 55 12.96 -13.95 -25.44
CA ALA A 55 12.84 -15.29 -26.01
C ALA A 55 13.25 -15.30 -27.49
N PRO A 56 13.63 -16.46 -28.08
CA PRO A 56 14.09 -16.55 -29.47
C PRO A 56 13.09 -16.03 -30.52
N ALA A 57 11.79 -16.09 -30.22
CA ALA A 57 10.71 -15.53 -31.04
C ALA A 57 10.15 -14.22 -30.47
N GLY A 58 10.69 -13.75 -29.35
CA GLY A 58 10.31 -12.53 -28.67
C GLY A 58 10.82 -11.28 -29.37
N ARG A 59 10.12 -10.16 -29.18
CA ARG A 59 10.60 -8.84 -29.60
C ARG A 59 10.25 -7.79 -28.57
N TRP A 60 11.16 -6.83 -28.41
CA TRP A 60 10.89 -5.60 -27.69
C TRP A 60 9.93 -4.74 -28.50
N SER A 61 8.67 -4.74 -28.08
CA SER A 61 7.64 -3.82 -28.59
C SER A 61 7.41 -2.69 -27.60
N SER A 62 6.88 -1.57 -28.08
CA SER A 62 6.52 -0.43 -27.23
C SER A 62 5.56 -0.81 -26.11
N LEU A 63 4.66 -1.77 -26.36
CA LEU A 63 3.70 -2.25 -25.37
C LEU A 63 4.39 -3.08 -24.27
N VAL A 64 5.34 -3.94 -24.63
CA VAL A 64 6.17 -4.66 -23.65
C VAL A 64 6.98 -3.69 -22.80
N LEU A 65 7.55 -2.65 -23.41
CA LEU A 65 8.30 -1.63 -22.67
C LEU A 65 7.42 -0.89 -21.65
N VAL A 66 6.20 -0.51 -22.05
CA VAL A 66 5.23 0.13 -21.15
C VAL A 66 4.82 -0.80 -20.01
N ASN A 67 4.63 -2.10 -20.28
CA ASN A 67 4.31 -3.09 -19.25
C ASN A 67 5.44 -3.24 -18.21
N VAL A 68 6.69 -3.34 -18.67
CA VAL A 68 7.86 -3.44 -17.80
C VAL A 68 7.99 -2.18 -16.93
N LEU A 69 7.92 -0.99 -17.55
CA LEU A 69 8.00 0.28 -16.82
C LEU A 69 6.84 0.43 -15.83
N GLY A 70 5.61 0.09 -16.23
CA GLY A 70 4.44 0.14 -15.37
C GLY A 70 4.55 -0.78 -14.16
N GLY A 71 5.08 -2.00 -14.36
CA GLY A 71 5.34 -2.94 -13.27
C GLY A 71 6.43 -2.43 -12.31
N VAL A 72 7.55 -1.94 -12.82
CA VAL A 72 8.66 -1.43 -12.00
C VAL A 72 8.23 -0.19 -11.19
N VAL A 73 7.59 0.78 -11.84
CA VAL A 73 7.11 2.01 -11.18
C VAL A 73 6.04 1.66 -10.15
N GLY A 74 5.12 0.74 -10.46
CA GLY A 74 4.08 0.31 -9.53
C GLY A 74 4.59 -0.39 -8.30
N ALA A 75 5.51 -1.33 -8.48
CA ALA A 75 6.19 -1.99 -7.37
C ALA A 75 6.90 -0.96 -6.49
N GLY A 76 7.62 0.00 -7.08
CA GLY A 76 8.31 1.05 -6.35
C GLY A 76 7.37 1.92 -5.50
N LEU A 77 6.26 2.38 -6.09
CA LEU A 77 5.27 3.20 -5.37
C LEU A 77 4.59 2.43 -4.24
N LEU A 78 4.26 1.15 -4.46
CA LEU A 78 3.69 0.29 -3.42
C LEU A 78 4.67 0.03 -2.28
N LEU A 79 5.96 -0.15 -2.56
CA LEU A 79 6.99 -0.32 -1.54
C LEU A 79 7.12 0.93 -0.66
N VAL A 80 7.13 2.12 -1.27
CA VAL A 80 7.17 3.40 -0.55
C VAL A 80 5.95 3.55 0.35
N ALA A 81 4.75 3.32 -0.21
CA ALA A 81 3.50 3.40 0.55
C ALA A 81 3.41 2.34 1.66
N ALA A 82 3.89 1.11 1.42
CA ALA A 82 3.98 0.06 2.41
C ALA A 82 4.90 0.47 3.57
N GLY A 83 6.06 1.07 3.27
CA GLY A 83 6.97 1.63 4.28
C GLY A 83 6.29 2.65 5.20
N PHE A 84 5.55 3.61 4.63
CA PHE A 84 4.77 4.57 5.41
C PHE A 84 3.65 3.93 6.23
N THR A 85 3.05 2.86 5.71
CA THR A 85 2.00 2.09 6.39
C THR A 85 2.56 1.30 7.57
N PHE A 86 3.73 0.65 7.41
CA PHE A 86 4.45 0.01 8.52
C PHE A 86 4.91 1.02 9.58
N ALA A 87 5.26 2.25 9.17
CA ALA A 87 5.52 3.36 10.08
C ALA A 87 4.26 3.86 10.82
N ARG A 88 3.08 3.28 10.55
CA ARG A 88 1.77 3.63 11.12
C ARG A 88 1.39 5.09 10.90
N MET A 89 1.90 5.71 9.83
CA MET A 89 1.46 7.03 9.42
C MET A 89 0.06 6.93 8.83
N ILE A 90 -0.90 7.66 9.39
CA ILE A 90 -2.27 7.72 8.85
C ILE A 90 -2.26 8.14 7.38
N PHE A 91 -1.40 9.10 7.02
CA PHE A 91 -1.18 9.49 5.63
C PHE A 91 -0.70 8.33 4.75
N GLY A 92 0.15 7.44 5.30
CA GLY A 92 0.62 6.24 4.61
C GLY A 92 -0.51 5.28 4.26
N ALA A 93 -1.43 5.04 5.20
CA ALA A 93 -2.60 4.19 4.96
C ALA A 93 -3.53 4.79 3.87
N TRP A 94 -3.79 6.10 3.91
CA TRP A 94 -4.58 6.76 2.87
C TRP A 94 -3.87 6.76 1.51
N ALA A 95 -2.56 7.01 1.48
CA ALA A 95 -1.77 6.95 0.25
C ALA A 95 -1.81 5.54 -0.36
N LEU A 96 -1.63 4.49 0.46
CA LEU A 96 -1.70 3.09 0.03
C LEU A 96 -3.10 2.75 -0.53
N CYS A 97 -4.17 3.21 0.14
CA CYS A 97 -5.54 3.03 -0.31
C CYS A 97 -5.78 3.68 -1.69
N VAL A 98 -5.46 4.97 -1.82
CA VAL A 98 -5.63 5.71 -3.08
C VAL A 98 -4.79 5.09 -4.18
N LEU A 99 -3.54 4.70 -3.89
CA LEU A 99 -2.65 4.08 -4.86
C LEU A 99 -3.22 2.75 -5.39
N CYS A 100 -3.74 1.90 -4.51
CA CYS A 100 -4.37 0.65 -4.91
C CYS A 100 -5.63 0.87 -5.74
N VAL A 101 -6.49 1.83 -5.37
CA VAL A 101 -7.69 2.16 -6.16
C VAL A 101 -7.29 2.70 -7.54
N LEU A 102 -6.32 3.61 -7.61
CA LEU A 102 -5.81 4.14 -8.88
C LEU A 102 -5.26 3.02 -9.77
N TYR A 103 -4.56 2.04 -9.21
CA TYR A 103 -4.08 0.89 -9.96
C TYR A 103 -5.20 0.06 -10.56
N VAL A 104 -6.24 -0.24 -9.78
CA VAL A 104 -7.42 -0.98 -10.25
C VAL A 104 -8.12 -0.22 -11.37
N VAL A 105 -8.33 1.09 -11.20
CA VAL A 105 -8.93 1.94 -12.24
C VAL A 105 -8.06 2.00 -13.49
N ALA A 106 -6.74 2.11 -13.34
CA ALA A 106 -5.81 2.14 -14.46
C ALA A 106 -5.90 0.86 -15.31
N ILE A 107 -6.05 -0.31 -14.67
CA ILE A 107 -6.12 -1.60 -15.38
C ILE A 107 -7.48 -1.81 -16.06
N PHE A 108 -8.59 -1.45 -15.42
CA PHE A 108 -9.93 -1.73 -15.95
C PHE A 108 -10.49 -0.63 -16.86
N VAL A 109 -10.04 0.62 -16.70
CA VAL A 109 -10.60 1.76 -17.42
C VAL A 109 -9.54 2.39 -18.31
N THR A 110 -8.40 2.75 -17.76
CA THR A 110 -7.40 3.55 -18.49
C THR A 110 -6.69 2.74 -19.57
N ALA A 111 -6.25 1.51 -19.27
CA ALA A 111 -5.56 0.66 -20.24
C ALA A 111 -6.45 0.31 -21.45
N PRO A 112 -7.72 -0.11 -21.29
CA PRO A 112 -8.60 -0.36 -22.44
C PRO A 112 -8.87 0.87 -23.29
N VAL A 113 -9.08 2.03 -22.65
CA VAL A 113 -9.34 3.28 -23.36
C VAL A 113 -8.11 3.73 -24.15
N LEU A 114 -6.92 3.65 -23.56
CA LEU A 114 -5.67 4.08 -24.21
C LEU A 114 -5.25 3.14 -25.34
N TRP A 115 -5.55 1.84 -25.22
CA TRP A 115 -5.15 0.84 -26.22
C TRP A 115 -6.29 0.43 -27.16
N GLY A 116 -7.48 1.01 -26.99
CA GLY A 116 -8.66 0.66 -27.78
C GLY A 116 -9.11 -0.79 -27.64
N THR A 117 -8.77 -1.46 -26.53
CA THR A 117 -9.14 -2.86 -26.33
C THR A 117 -10.58 -2.98 -25.86
N ALA A 118 -11.28 -4.01 -26.36
CA ALA A 118 -12.63 -4.30 -25.88
C ALA A 118 -12.59 -4.68 -24.40
N VAL A 119 -13.54 -4.16 -23.60
CA VAL A 119 -13.64 -4.45 -22.17
C VAL A 119 -13.73 -5.96 -21.89
N SER A 120 -14.39 -6.72 -22.77
CA SER A 120 -14.45 -8.19 -22.69
C SER A 120 -13.08 -8.86 -22.85
N ALA A 121 -12.22 -8.33 -23.73
CA ALA A 121 -10.86 -8.82 -23.90
C ALA A 121 -9.98 -8.46 -22.68
N GLN A 122 -10.17 -7.27 -22.10
CA GLN A 122 -9.48 -6.88 -20.87
C GLN A 122 -9.88 -7.77 -19.68
N LEU A 123 -11.18 -8.02 -19.52
CA LEU A 123 -11.69 -8.90 -18.46
C LEU A 123 -11.18 -10.33 -18.63
N LYS A 124 -11.11 -10.82 -19.87
CA LYS A 124 -10.52 -12.14 -20.16
C LYS A 124 -9.02 -12.16 -19.85
N PHE A 125 -8.29 -11.10 -20.15
CA PHE A 125 -6.86 -11.02 -19.79
C PHE A 125 -6.64 -11.01 -18.27
N VAL A 126 -7.46 -10.25 -17.54
CA VAL A 126 -7.34 -10.10 -16.07
C VAL A 126 -7.81 -11.33 -15.31
N PHE A 127 -8.94 -11.93 -15.71
CA PHE A 127 -9.60 -13.03 -14.98
C PHE A 127 -9.53 -14.37 -15.69
N GLY A 128 -9.05 -14.42 -16.92
CA GLY A 128 -8.85 -15.67 -17.65
C GLY A 128 -7.63 -16.45 -17.17
N PHE A 129 -6.71 -15.79 -16.45
CA PHE A 129 -5.44 -16.39 -16.00
C PHE A 129 -4.65 -17.04 -17.15
N ASP A 130 -4.87 -16.53 -18.38
CA ASP A 130 -4.21 -16.99 -19.60
C ASP A 130 -2.78 -16.43 -19.60
N GLY A 131 -1.79 -17.27 -19.26
CA GLY A 131 -0.38 -16.89 -19.24
C GLY A 131 0.13 -16.32 -17.90
N GLY A 132 1.46 -16.19 -17.78
CA GLY A 132 2.10 -15.80 -16.52
C GLY A 132 1.94 -14.32 -16.16
N ASP A 133 1.71 -13.47 -17.14
CA ASP A 133 1.40 -12.05 -17.01
C ASP A 133 -0.06 -11.80 -16.61
N GLY A 134 -1.01 -12.52 -17.21
CA GLY A 134 -2.43 -12.48 -16.84
C GLY A 134 -2.65 -12.90 -15.38
N ILE A 135 -2.00 -13.99 -14.95
CA ILE A 135 -2.05 -14.44 -13.54
C ILE A 135 -1.53 -13.36 -12.59
N ALA A 136 -0.40 -12.73 -12.92
CA ALA A 136 0.21 -11.70 -12.09
C ALA A 136 -0.70 -10.47 -11.95
N ILE A 137 -1.32 -10.01 -13.04
CA ILE A 137 -2.25 -8.87 -13.01
C ILE A 137 -3.54 -9.22 -12.25
N GLY A 138 -4.09 -10.42 -12.45
CA GLY A 138 -5.27 -10.88 -11.71
C GLY A 138 -5.03 -10.88 -10.20
N LEU A 139 -3.90 -11.45 -9.76
CA LEU A 139 -3.51 -11.45 -8.35
C LEU A 139 -3.21 -10.04 -7.82
N ALA A 140 -2.54 -9.19 -8.61
CA ALA A 140 -2.27 -7.80 -8.24
C ALA A 140 -3.57 -7.02 -7.98
N ILE A 141 -4.62 -7.25 -8.76
CA ILE A 141 -5.92 -6.63 -8.54
C ILE A 141 -6.57 -7.13 -7.25
N ILE A 142 -6.58 -8.45 -7.03
CA ILE A 142 -7.18 -9.04 -5.82
C ILE A 142 -6.48 -8.48 -4.57
N PHE A 143 -5.15 -8.54 -4.54
CA PHE A 143 -4.38 -8.01 -3.42
C PHE A 143 -4.50 -6.50 -3.31
N GLY A 144 -4.56 -5.76 -4.42
CA GLY A 144 -4.77 -4.32 -4.43
C GLY A 144 -6.10 -3.91 -3.80
N VAL A 145 -7.21 -4.59 -4.16
CA VAL A 145 -8.53 -4.32 -3.57
C VAL A 145 -8.53 -4.61 -2.07
N LEU A 146 -7.98 -5.76 -1.65
CA LEU A 146 -7.86 -6.11 -0.23
C LEU A 146 -6.98 -5.12 0.54
N THR A 147 -5.90 -4.66 -0.10
CA THR A 147 -5.00 -3.63 0.44
C THR A 147 -5.76 -2.31 0.64
N ALA A 148 -6.55 -1.88 -0.34
CA ALA A 148 -7.34 -0.66 -0.25
C ALA A 148 -8.34 -0.72 0.91
N ILE A 149 -9.05 -1.83 1.07
CA ILE A 149 -10.02 -2.03 2.16
C ILE A 149 -9.31 -2.00 3.51
N THR A 150 -8.25 -2.78 3.68
CA THR A 150 -7.51 -2.87 4.94
C THR A 150 -6.83 -1.55 5.31
N ALA A 151 -6.34 -0.81 4.33
CA ALA A 151 -5.74 0.51 4.53
C ALA A 151 -6.78 1.59 4.83
N ALA A 152 -7.96 1.54 4.20
CA ALA A 152 -9.08 2.42 4.53
C ALA A 152 -9.54 2.20 5.97
N ILE A 153 -9.65 0.95 6.41
CA ILE A 153 -9.91 0.61 7.81
C ILE A 153 -8.78 1.17 8.69
N ALA A 154 -7.51 0.93 8.35
CA ALA A 154 -6.38 1.40 9.14
C ALA A 154 -6.31 2.93 9.31
N GLY A 155 -6.69 3.67 8.27
CA GLY A 155 -6.75 5.14 8.27
C GLY A 155 -7.96 5.72 9.01
N SER A 156 -9.03 4.93 9.18
CA SER A 156 -10.27 5.37 9.83
C SER A 156 -10.35 4.99 11.32
N VAL A 157 -9.78 3.86 11.75
CA VAL A 157 -9.68 3.52 13.18
C VAL A 157 -8.43 4.17 13.81
N ARG A 158 -8.61 5.35 14.40
CA ARG A 158 -7.52 6.04 15.12
C ARG A 158 -7.16 5.29 16.40
N SER A 159 -5.91 4.88 16.54
CA SER A 159 -5.35 4.46 17.83
C SER A 159 -4.62 5.66 18.46
N TYR A 160 -5.04 6.05 19.67
CA TYR A 160 -4.28 6.96 20.50
C TYR A 160 -3.24 6.13 21.26
N GLY A 161 -1.97 6.55 21.21
CA GLY A 161 -0.91 5.88 21.96
C GLY A 161 -1.20 5.90 23.46
N PRO A 162 -0.70 4.93 24.24
CA PRO A 162 -0.90 4.92 25.68
C PRO A 162 -0.33 6.21 26.27
N THR A 163 -1.16 6.97 26.97
CA THR A 163 -0.72 7.97 27.93
C THR A 163 -0.04 7.21 29.06
N THR A 164 1.27 6.96 28.96
CA THR A 164 2.06 6.42 30.06
C THR A 164 2.13 7.49 31.14
N VAL A 165 1.13 7.49 32.03
CA VAL A 165 1.26 8.04 33.37
C VAL A 165 1.86 6.93 34.19
N THR A 166 3.18 6.90 34.33
CA THR A 166 3.85 6.01 35.26
C THR A 166 3.54 6.51 36.67
N PRO A 167 2.77 5.79 37.51
CA PRO A 167 2.59 6.22 38.90
C PRO A 167 3.92 6.11 39.65
N PRO A 168 4.27 7.07 40.53
CA PRO A 168 5.45 6.93 41.38
C PRO A 168 5.25 5.71 42.28
N ARG A 169 6.25 4.81 42.30
CA ARG A 169 6.29 3.68 43.23
C ARG A 169 6.43 4.19 44.67
N PRO A 170 5.80 3.51 45.64
CA PRO A 170 5.79 3.90 47.06
C PRO A 170 7.18 3.85 47.70
#